data_AF-A0A7D5SGS4-F1
#
_entry.id   AF-A0A7D5SGS4-F1
#
_cell.length_a   1.000
_cell.length_b   1.000
_cell.length_c   1.000
_cell.angle_alpha   90.00
_cell.angle_beta   90.00
_cell.angle_gamma   90.00
#
_symmetry.space_group_name_H-M   'P 1'
#
loop_
_entity.id
_entity.type
_entity.pdbx_description
1 polymer ?
#
loop_
_entity_poly.entity_id
_entity_poly.type
_entity_poly.pdbx_seq_one_letter_code
_entity_poly.pdbx_strand_id
1 'polypeptide(L)'
;MTVITPANLLRVSSLAGLLIAWTWLAHETSAGESASDLAVAVASAPIVAVVVLLLWRVDPRQRWLPATGGLAATLILAWQWQALRHNVALLYYLQHAGTNLALGLLFGRSLIGQGEPLVTRFARLAHHGVVSDAQVRYTRQVTIAWTVYFGMTAGLSTALFLLASPIVWSTFANLLTMPLLGLMFAGEYLVRHRVLPPADRTRIADTIRGYREARQPGSLANDR
;
A
#
# COMPACT_ATOMS: atom_id res chain seq x y z
N MET A 1 -0.53 10.84 -25.41
CA MET A 1 -1.19 9.53 -25.36
C MET A 1 -0.10 8.49 -25.14
N THR A 2 -0.01 7.91 -23.94
CA THR A 2 0.92 6.81 -23.65
C THR A 2 0.45 5.59 -24.43
N VAL A 3 1.21 5.18 -25.45
CA VAL A 3 0.89 3.99 -26.24
C VAL A 3 1.05 2.79 -25.31
N ILE A 4 -0.07 2.15 -24.99
CA ILE A 4 -0.08 0.93 -24.19
C ILE A 4 0.52 -0.18 -25.09
N THR A 5 1.73 -0.63 -24.77
CA THR A 5 2.37 -1.70 -25.53
C THR A 5 1.75 -3.05 -25.16
N PRO A 6 1.67 -4.03 -26.09
CA PRO A 6 1.16 -5.37 -25.81
C PRO A 6 1.92 -6.05 -24.64
N ALA A 7 3.22 -5.80 -24.54
CA ALA A 7 4.06 -6.30 -23.45
C ALA A 7 3.67 -5.70 -22.09
N ASN A 8 3.28 -4.41 -22.04
CA ASN A 8 2.81 -3.80 -20.80
C ASN A 8 1.42 -4.31 -20.41
N LEU A 9 0.52 -4.53 -21.38
CA LEU A 9 -0.79 -5.17 -21.12
C LEU A 9 -0.61 -6.56 -20.55
N LEU A 10 0.24 -7.38 -21.18
CA LEU A 10 0.50 -8.74 -20.70
C LEU A 10 1.06 -8.72 -19.27
N ARG A 11 2.03 -7.84 -18.99
CA ARG A 11 2.60 -7.69 -17.63
C ARG A 11 1.54 -7.29 -16.60
N VAL A 12 0.73 -6.28 -16.89
CA VAL A 12 -0.32 -5.80 -15.98
C VAL A 12 -1.36 -6.89 -15.73
N SER A 13 -1.81 -7.56 -16.80
CA SER A 13 -2.77 -8.66 -16.69
C SER A 13 -2.21 -9.86 -15.92
N SER A 14 -0.94 -10.21 -16.11
CA SER A 14 -0.28 -11.28 -15.35
C SER A 14 -0.16 -10.93 -13.87
N LEU A 15 0.21 -9.69 -13.54
CA LEU A 15 0.27 -9.24 -12.14
C LEU A 15 -1.11 -9.23 -11.48
N ALA A 16 -2.14 -8.78 -12.21
CA ALA A 16 -3.52 -8.82 -11.74
C ALA A 16 -4.00 -10.26 -11.52
N GLY A 17 -3.70 -11.17 -12.46
CA GLY A 17 -4.04 -12.59 -12.33
C GLY A 17 -3.35 -13.26 -11.15
N LEU A 18 -2.06 -12.98 -10.93
CA LEU A 18 -1.31 -13.47 -9.76
C LEU A 18 -1.89 -12.95 -8.45
N LEU A 19 -2.29 -11.68 -8.40
CA LEU A 19 -2.93 -11.09 -7.23
C LEU A 19 -4.29 -11.75 -6.94
N ILE A 20 -5.11 -11.98 -7.96
CA ILE A 20 -6.41 -12.65 -7.81
C ILE A 20 -6.21 -14.08 -7.30
N ALA A 21 -5.31 -14.83 -7.95
CA ALA A 21 -4.97 -16.20 -7.54
C ALA A 21 -4.47 -16.23 -6.08
N TRP A 22 -3.66 -15.24 -5.68
CA TRP A 22 -3.20 -15.09 -4.32
C TRP A 22 -4.33 -14.85 -3.32
N THR A 23 -5.23 -13.90 -3.61
CA THR A 23 -6.36 -13.58 -2.71
C THR A 23 -7.32 -14.74 -2.54
N TRP A 24 -7.56 -15.50 -3.61
CA TRP A 24 -8.37 -16.70 -3.57
C TRP A 24 -7.71 -17.78 -2.71
N LEU A 25 -6.42 -18.03 -2.93
CA LEU A 25 -5.68 -19.03 -2.15
C LEU A 25 -5.63 -18.65 -0.66
N ALA A 26 -5.42 -17.37 -0.35
CA ALA A 26 -5.47 -16.86 1.02
C ALA A 26 -6.86 -17.00 1.67
N HIS A 27 -7.94 -16.89 0.88
CA HIS A 27 -9.29 -17.13 1.36
C HIS A 27 -9.46 -18.60 1.78
N GLU A 28 -9.16 -19.53 0.87
CA GLU A 28 -9.28 -20.97 1.11
C GLU A 28 -8.44 -21.44 2.31
N THR A 29 -7.20 -20.99 2.42
CA THR A 29 -6.28 -21.42 3.49
C THR A 29 -6.61 -20.82 4.86
N SER A 30 -7.34 -19.70 4.91
CA SER A 30 -7.75 -19.06 6.15
C SER A 30 -9.18 -19.41 6.57
N ALA A 31 -10.04 -19.79 5.61
CA ALA A 31 -11.41 -20.23 5.85
C ALA A 31 -11.51 -21.75 6.08
N GLY A 32 -10.57 -22.54 5.57
CA GLY A 32 -10.56 -24.00 5.69
C GLY A 32 -10.15 -24.50 7.08
N GLU A 33 -10.75 -25.62 7.49
CA GLU A 33 -10.48 -26.27 8.78
C GLU A 33 -9.12 -27.01 8.84
N SER A 34 -8.47 -27.23 7.69
CA SER A 34 -7.26 -28.05 7.59
C SER A 34 -5.98 -27.22 7.75
N ALA A 35 -5.25 -27.48 8.83
CA ALA A 35 -3.92 -26.97 9.12
C ALA A 35 -2.85 -27.59 8.19
N SER A 36 -2.93 -27.32 6.89
CA SER A 36 -1.99 -27.83 5.90
C SER A 36 -0.71 -27.00 5.83
N ASP A 37 0.39 -27.64 5.47
CA ASP A 37 1.70 -26.99 5.25
C ASP A 37 1.65 -25.93 4.19
N LEU A 38 0.78 -26.16 3.20
CA LEU A 38 0.46 -25.22 2.15
C LEU A 38 -0.17 -23.94 2.71
N ALA A 39 -1.09 -24.05 3.67
CA ALA A 39 -1.72 -22.89 4.29
C ALA A 39 -0.70 -21.99 5.01
N VAL A 40 0.24 -22.59 5.74
CA VAL A 40 1.30 -21.83 6.43
C VAL A 40 2.32 -21.24 5.46
N ALA A 41 2.67 -21.98 4.39
CA ALA A 41 3.55 -21.48 3.33
C ALA A 41 2.94 -20.27 2.62
N VAL A 42 1.65 -20.34 2.26
CA VAL A 42 0.91 -19.23 1.66
C VAL A 42 0.81 -18.05 2.64
N ALA A 43 0.52 -18.28 3.92
CA ALA A 43 0.48 -17.20 4.90
C ALA A 43 1.83 -16.49 5.10
N SER A 44 2.94 -17.22 4.87
CA SER A 44 4.31 -16.72 5.10
C SER A 44 4.93 -16.06 3.88
N ALA A 45 4.46 -16.36 2.66
CA ALA A 45 5.11 -15.90 1.43
C ALA A 45 5.19 -14.35 1.29
N PRO A 46 4.19 -13.55 1.69
CA PRO A 46 4.29 -12.09 1.61
C PRO A 46 5.39 -11.54 2.52
N ILE A 47 5.54 -12.12 3.71
CA ILE A 47 6.58 -11.74 4.68
C ILE A 47 7.96 -12.07 4.10
N VAL A 48 8.13 -13.29 3.58
CA VAL A 48 9.38 -13.72 2.94
C VAL A 48 9.71 -12.83 1.74
N ALA A 49 8.73 -12.53 0.89
CA ALA A 49 8.91 -11.66 -0.26
C ALA A 49 9.35 -10.25 0.16
N VAL A 50 8.74 -9.67 1.18
CA VAL A 50 9.15 -8.35 1.72
C VAL A 50 10.59 -8.41 2.25
N VAL A 51 10.96 -9.44 3.02
CA VAL A 51 12.32 -9.61 3.53
C VAL A 51 13.33 -9.72 2.38
N VAL A 52 13.06 -10.56 1.37
CA VAL A 52 13.92 -10.71 0.19
C VAL A 52 14.08 -9.39 -0.57
N LEU A 53 12.98 -8.66 -0.78
CA LEU A 53 13.01 -7.36 -1.45
C LEU A 53 13.81 -6.32 -0.67
N LEU A 54 13.65 -6.27 0.67
CA LEU A 54 14.43 -5.37 1.52
C LEU A 54 15.92 -5.73 1.47
N LEU A 55 16.27 -7.02 1.50
CA LEU A 55 17.65 -7.48 1.36
C LEU A 55 18.27 -7.10 0.01
N TRP A 56 17.49 -7.16 -1.07
CA TRP A 56 17.94 -6.77 -2.40
C TRP A 56 18.14 -5.26 -2.56
N ARG A 57 17.39 -4.44 -1.81
CA ARG A 57 17.45 -2.97 -1.85
C ARG A 57 18.61 -2.39 -1.04
N VAL A 58 19.17 -3.14 -0.10
CA VAL A 58 20.27 -2.69 0.75
C VAL A 58 21.62 -2.95 0.07
N ASP A 59 22.53 -1.97 0.20
CA ASP A 59 23.89 -2.07 -0.29
C ASP A 59 24.55 -3.38 0.17
N PRO A 60 25.27 -4.11 -0.71
CA PRO A 60 25.84 -5.41 -0.38
C PRO A 60 26.65 -5.45 0.93
N ARG A 61 27.27 -4.32 1.30
CA ARG A 61 28.08 -4.15 2.51
C ARG A 61 27.26 -4.01 3.80
N GLN A 62 26.00 -3.59 3.74
CA GLN A 62 25.11 -3.43 4.90
C GLN A 62 24.01 -4.50 4.97
N ARG A 63 23.98 -5.45 4.03
CA ARG A 63 22.99 -6.54 3.99
C ARG A 63 22.98 -7.41 5.25
N TRP A 64 24.05 -7.40 6.05
CA TRP A 64 24.16 -8.23 7.25
C TRP A 64 23.13 -7.87 8.32
N LEU A 65 22.76 -6.59 8.54
CA LEU A 65 21.70 -6.21 9.51
C LEU A 65 20.30 -6.72 9.11
N PRO A 66 19.78 -6.46 7.90
CA PRO A 66 18.50 -7.01 7.48
C PRO A 66 18.57 -8.53 7.28
N ALA A 67 19.75 -9.11 6.97
CA ALA A 67 19.90 -10.55 6.84
C ALA A 67 19.84 -11.27 8.18
N THR A 68 20.44 -10.72 9.24
CA THR A 68 20.32 -11.27 10.59
C THR A 68 18.90 -11.12 11.11
N GLY A 69 18.23 -9.98 10.86
CA GLY A 69 16.82 -9.79 11.18
C GLY A 69 15.88 -10.74 10.42
N GLY A 70 16.10 -10.93 9.12
CA GLY A 70 15.36 -11.87 8.28
C GLY A 70 15.59 -13.32 8.67
N LEU A 71 16.83 -13.71 8.96
CA LEU A 71 17.18 -15.04 9.45
C LEU A 71 16.55 -15.33 10.81
N ALA A 72 16.63 -14.38 11.75
CA ALA A 72 15.98 -14.51 13.06
C ALA A 72 14.47 -14.65 12.93
N ALA A 73 13.82 -13.85 12.09
CA ALA A 73 12.38 -13.98 11.82
C ALA A 73 12.03 -15.34 11.22
N THR A 74 12.84 -15.84 10.29
CA THR A 74 12.64 -17.16 9.64
C THR A 74 12.82 -18.29 10.65
N LEU A 75 13.83 -18.22 11.52
CA LEU A 75 14.07 -19.20 12.58
C LEU A 75 12.97 -19.19 13.64
N ILE A 76 12.45 -18.02 14.01
CA ILE A 76 11.31 -17.89 14.94
C ILE A 76 10.04 -18.49 14.31
N LEU A 77 9.78 -18.24 13.03
CA LEU A 77 8.66 -18.84 12.30
C LEU A 77 8.80 -20.37 12.20
N ALA A 78 10.00 -20.87 11.95
CA ALA A 78 10.28 -22.30 11.92
C ALA A 78 10.13 -22.96 13.30
N TRP A 79 10.57 -22.28 14.36
CA TRP A 79 10.39 -22.75 15.74
C TRP A 79 8.91 -22.80 16.15
N GLN A 80 8.15 -21.77 15.78
CA GLN A 80 6.73 -21.65 16.13
C GLN A 80 5.80 -22.38 15.14
N TRP A 81 6.35 -23.12 14.18
CA TRP A 81 5.62 -23.70 13.05
C TRP A 81 4.41 -24.55 13.48
N GLN A 82 4.57 -25.36 14.53
CA GLN A 82 3.49 -26.19 15.05
C GLN A 82 2.38 -25.36 15.71
N ALA A 83 2.72 -24.27 16.40
CA ALA A 83 1.73 -23.36 16.98
C ALA A 83 1.01 -22.53 15.91
N LEU A 84 1.74 -22.12 14.86
CA LEU A 84 1.20 -21.41 13.69
C LEU A 84 0.22 -22.27 12.90
N ARG A 85 0.51 -23.57 12.70
CA ARG A 85 -0.42 -24.52 12.08
C ARG A 85 -1.77 -24.60 12.80
N HIS A 86 -1.78 -24.52 14.13
CA HIS A 86 -3.03 -24.55 14.90
C HIS A 86 -3.77 -23.19 14.94
N ASN A 87 -3.11 -22.11 14.52
CA ASN A 87 -3.63 -20.74 14.63
C ASN A 87 -3.48 -19.95 13.33
N VAL A 88 -3.62 -20.62 12.18
CA VAL A 88 -3.46 -19.99 10.86
C VAL A 88 -4.40 -18.78 10.69
N ALA A 89 -5.65 -18.89 11.14
CA ALA A 89 -6.61 -17.79 11.12
C ALA A 89 -6.12 -16.57 11.93
N LEU A 90 -5.53 -16.79 13.11
CA LEU A 90 -4.96 -15.72 13.93
C LEU A 90 -3.79 -15.04 13.23
N LEU A 91 -2.95 -15.80 12.51
CA LEU A 91 -1.84 -15.25 11.75
C LEU A 91 -2.33 -14.32 10.63
N TYR A 92 -3.30 -14.77 9.81
CA TYR A 92 -3.88 -13.91 8.78
C TYR A 92 -4.58 -12.69 9.38
N TYR A 93 -5.25 -12.84 10.53
CA TYR A 93 -5.85 -11.74 11.26
C TYR A 93 -4.83 -10.71 11.72
N LEU A 94 -3.75 -11.13 12.37
CA LEU A 94 -2.70 -10.22 12.83
C LEU A 94 -2.03 -9.50 11.66
N GLN A 95 -1.82 -10.18 10.53
CA GLN A 95 -1.31 -9.54 9.32
C GLN A 95 -2.28 -8.49 8.77
N HIS A 96 -3.55 -8.83 8.61
CA HIS A 96 -4.56 -7.94 8.05
C HIS A 96 -4.85 -6.74 8.96
N ALA A 97 -5.25 -6.99 10.22
CA ALA A 97 -5.57 -5.95 11.18
C ALA A 97 -4.34 -5.13 11.56
N GLY A 98 -3.18 -5.78 11.76
CA GLY A 98 -1.93 -5.12 12.09
C GLY A 98 -1.43 -4.19 10.98
N THR A 99 -1.50 -4.61 9.72
CA THR A 99 -1.13 -3.75 8.58
C THR A 99 -2.04 -2.54 8.49
N ASN A 100 -3.36 -2.73 8.58
CA ASN A 100 -4.31 -1.62 8.54
C ASN A 100 -4.09 -0.67 9.73
N LEU A 101 -3.90 -1.18 10.94
CA LEU A 101 -3.63 -0.34 12.11
C LEU A 101 -2.31 0.43 11.98
N ALA A 102 -1.25 -0.21 11.50
CA ALA A 102 0.04 0.44 11.27
C ALA A 102 -0.06 1.59 10.26
N LEU A 103 -0.78 1.37 9.14
CA LEU A 103 -1.03 2.41 8.14
C LEU A 103 -1.94 3.52 8.70
N GLY A 104 -3.01 3.16 9.41
CA GLY A 104 -3.90 4.11 10.08
C GLY A 104 -3.14 4.97 11.09
N LEU A 105 -2.24 4.39 11.88
CA LEU A 105 -1.38 5.12 12.81
C LEU A 105 -0.35 6.00 12.10
N LEU A 106 0.21 5.55 10.97
CA LEU A 106 1.15 6.35 10.18
C LEU A 106 0.47 7.62 9.64
N PHE A 107 -0.72 7.48 9.04
CA PHE A 107 -1.51 8.61 8.56
C PHE A 107 -2.02 9.47 9.73
N GLY A 108 -2.57 8.84 10.77
CA GLY A 108 -3.13 9.52 11.93
C GLY A 108 -2.10 10.33 12.71
N ARG A 109 -0.89 9.79 12.93
CA ARG A 109 0.20 10.51 13.59
C ARG A 109 0.65 11.73 12.79
N SER A 110 0.61 11.67 11.45
CA SER A 110 0.95 12.82 10.61
C SER A 110 -0.04 13.99 10.75
N LEU A 111 -1.21 13.79 11.36
CA LEU A 111 -2.22 14.82 11.59
C LEU A 111 -2.08 15.53 12.94
N ILE A 112 -1.24 15.02 13.85
CA ILE A 112 -1.13 15.50 15.23
C ILE A 112 -0.07 16.61 15.32
N GLY A 113 -0.42 17.70 16.01
CA GLY A 113 0.48 18.82 16.30
C GLY A 113 0.78 19.69 15.07
N GLN A 114 2.01 20.20 15.01
CA GLN A 114 2.54 21.01 13.89
C GLN A 114 3.04 20.14 12.72
N GLY A 115 2.74 18.84 12.73
CA GLY A 115 3.18 17.90 11.70
C GLY A 115 2.51 18.15 10.35
N GLU A 116 3.26 17.95 9.27
CA GLU A 116 2.72 17.99 7.91
C GLU A 116 1.98 16.66 7.61
N PRO A 117 0.69 16.69 7.18
CA PRO A 117 -0.04 15.49 6.83
C PRO A 117 0.68 14.68 5.75
N LEU A 118 0.64 13.35 5.86
CA LEU A 118 1.44 12.47 5.00
C LEU A 118 1.15 12.68 3.51
N VAL A 119 -0.12 12.91 3.15
CA VAL A 119 -0.52 13.17 1.75
C VAL A 119 -0.03 14.56 1.30
N THR A 120 0.02 15.54 2.19
CA THR A 120 0.59 16.87 1.90
C THR A 120 2.08 16.76 1.60
N ARG A 121 2.80 15.96 2.40
CA ARG A 121 4.23 15.68 2.18
C ARG A 121 4.47 15.00 0.82
N PHE A 122 3.62 14.04 0.43
CA PHE A 122 3.70 13.43 -0.91
C PHE A 122 3.39 14.41 -2.02
N ALA A 123 2.36 15.26 -1.87
CA ALA A 123 2.06 16.32 -2.83
C ALA A 123 3.23 17.29 -2.97
N ARG A 124 3.84 17.72 -1.86
CA ARG A 124 5.01 18.60 -1.87
C ARG A 124 6.20 17.98 -2.60
N LEU A 125 6.46 16.69 -2.37
CA LEU A 125 7.51 15.97 -3.08
C LEU A 125 7.24 15.89 -4.59
N ALA A 126 5.97 15.68 -4.97
CA ALA A 126 5.55 15.62 -6.37
C ALA A 126 5.57 16.99 -7.07
N HIS A 127 5.37 18.08 -6.34
CA HIS A 127 5.31 19.45 -6.84
C HIS A 127 6.57 20.28 -6.53
N HIS A 128 7.72 19.64 -6.33
CA HIS A 128 9.02 20.30 -6.11
C HIS A 128 9.01 21.34 -4.97
N GLY A 129 8.23 21.11 -3.90
CA GLY A 129 8.16 22.01 -2.76
C GLY A 129 6.97 22.97 -2.75
N VAL A 130 6.33 23.22 -3.90
CA VAL A 130 5.27 24.23 -4.05
C VAL A 130 3.89 23.57 -3.90
N VAL A 131 3.13 23.97 -2.89
CA VAL A 131 1.78 23.45 -2.62
C VAL A 131 0.88 24.62 -2.22
N SER A 132 -0.28 24.78 -2.85
CA SER A 132 -1.23 25.85 -2.51
C SER A 132 -1.92 25.59 -1.16
N ASP A 133 -2.39 26.63 -0.49
CA ASP A 133 -3.15 26.47 0.77
C ASP A 133 -4.41 25.60 0.57
N ALA A 134 -5.02 25.66 -0.61
CA ALA A 134 -6.15 24.81 -0.98
C ALA A 134 -5.74 23.33 -1.05
N GLN A 135 -4.60 23.03 -1.68
CA GLN A 135 -4.03 21.68 -1.70
C GLN A 135 -3.63 21.19 -0.31
N VAL A 136 -3.06 22.04 0.55
CA VAL A 136 -2.74 21.68 1.94
C VAL A 136 -4.01 21.27 2.70
N ARG A 137 -5.08 22.07 2.64
CA ARG A 137 -6.36 21.73 3.29
C ARG A 137 -6.96 20.44 2.73
N TYR A 138 -6.96 20.28 1.41
CA TYR A 138 -7.48 19.08 0.75
C TYR A 138 -6.69 17.83 1.15
N THR A 139 -5.36 17.86 1.04
CA THR A 139 -4.51 16.71 1.37
C THR A 139 -4.57 16.35 2.85
N ARG A 140 -4.82 17.32 3.75
CA ARG A 140 -5.16 17.03 5.14
C ARG A 140 -6.47 16.25 5.28
N GLN A 141 -7.53 16.64 4.58
CA GLN A 141 -8.81 15.91 4.57
C GLN A 141 -8.65 14.49 4.01
N VAL A 142 -7.87 14.34 2.93
CA VAL A 142 -7.54 13.02 2.38
C VAL A 142 -6.76 12.17 3.39
N THR A 143 -5.82 12.76 4.13
CA THR A 143 -5.08 12.06 5.19
C THR A 143 -6.02 11.59 6.32
N ILE A 144 -7.01 12.41 6.70
CA ILE A 144 -8.06 12.00 7.66
C ILE A 144 -8.89 10.85 7.09
N ALA A 145 -9.34 10.94 5.84
CA ALA A 145 -10.15 9.91 5.22
C ALA A 145 -9.42 8.56 5.16
N TRP A 146 -8.12 8.56 4.83
CA TRP A 146 -7.27 7.37 4.91
C TRP A 146 -7.12 6.83 6.33
N THR A 147 -6.91 7.70 7.32
CA THR A 147 -6.83 7.30 8.73
C THR A 147 -8.11 6.60 9.18
N VAL A 148 -9.27 7.17 8.83
CA VAL A 148 -10.59 6.59 9.15
C VAL A 148 -10.81 5.28 8.41
N TYR A 149 -10.51 5.21 7.12
CA TYR A 149 -10.62 3.98 6.32
C TYR A 149 -9.82 2.83 6.96
N PHE A 150 -8.55 3.07 7.29
CA PHE A 150 -7.70 2.06 7.90
C PHE A 150 -8.16 1.66 9.31
N GLY A 151 -8.58 2.63 10.12
CA GLY A 151 -9.14 2.38 11.45
C GLY A 151 -10.42 1.55 11.41
N MET A 152 -11.35 1.90 10.51
CA MET A 152 -12.60 1.15 10.31
C MET A 152 -12.33 -0.25 9.76
N THR A 153 -11.39 -0.40 8.83
CA THR A 153 -11.03 -1.71 8.26
C THR A 153 -10.43 -2.63 9.33
N ALA A 154 -9.53 -2.11 10.16
CA ALA A 154 -8.96 -2.86 11.28
C ALA A 154 -10.04 -3.23 12.30
N GLY A 155 -10.88 -2.27 12.70
CA GLY A 155 -11.97 -2.50 13.66
C GLY A 155 -12.99 -3.51 13.17
N LEU A 156 -13.41 -3.43 11.90
CA LEU A 156 -14.33 -4.37 11.28
C LEU A 156 -13.69 -5.76 11.14
N SER A 157 -12.42 -5.83 10.76
CA SER A 157 -11.67 -7.10 10.72
C SER A 157 -11.65 -7.77 12.10
N THR A 158 -11.35 -7.01 13.17
CA THR A 158 -11.38 -7.51 14.55
C THR A 158 -12.78 -7.94 14.97
N ALA A 159 -13.81 -7.16 14.67
CA ALA A 159 -15.19 -7.51 15.02
C ALA A 159 -15.63 -8.81 14.32
N LEU A 160 -15.35 -8.95 13.02
CA LEU A 160 -15.67 -10.17 12.27
C LEU A 160 -14.86 -11.37 12.75
N PHE A 161 -13.58 -11.19 13.11
CA PHE A 161 -12.74 -12.27 13.62
C PHE A 161 -13.25 -12.80 14.97
N LEU A 162 -13.75 -11.91 15.84
CA LEU A 162 -14.21 -12.28 17.19
C LEU A 162 -15.66 -12.78 17.21
N LEU A 163 -16.51 -12.30 16.31
CA LEU A 163 -17.96 -12.48 16.39
C LEU A 163 -18.56 -13.29 15.23
N ALA A 164 -17.85 -13.45 14.12
CA ALA A 164 -18.37 -14.12 12.92
C ALA A 164 -17.62 -15.44 12.63
N SER A 165 -18.12 -16.20 11.65
CA SER A 165 -17.44 -17.41 11.21
C SER A 165 -16.13 -17.10 10.46
N PRO A 166 -15.16 -18.03 10.44
CA PRO A 166 -13.89 -17.84 9.71
C PRO A 166 -14.08 -17.52 8.23
N ILE A 167 -15.11 -18.09 7.60
CA ILE A 167 -15.48 -17.82 6.20
C ILE A 167 -15.83 -16.35 6.01
N VAL A 168 -16.74 -15.81 6.85
CA VAL A 168 -17.20 -14.41 6.75
C VAL A 168 -16.03 -13.45 6.97
N TRP A 169 -15.22 -13.70 8.00
CA TRP A 169 -14.03 -12.89 8.26
C TRP A 169 -13.05 -12.95 7.08
N SER A 170 -12.77 -14.15 6.57
CA SER A 170 -11.83 -14.36 5.46
C SER A 170 -12.31 -13.71 4.17
N THR A 171 -13.61 -13.77 3.85
CA THR A 171 -14.18 -13.07 2.69
C THR A 171 -13.94 -11.57 2.79
N PHE A 172 -14.15 -10.97 3.97
CA PHE A 172 -13.87 -9.56 4.18
C PHE A 172 -12.37 -9.23 4.04
N ALA A 173 -11.53 -9.97 4.77
CA ALA A 173 -10.10 -9.69 4.87
C ALA A 173 -9.36 -9.92 3.55
N ASN A 174 -9.65 -11.02 2.85
CA ASN A 174 -8.89 -11.46 1.68
C ASN A 174 -9.54 -11.04 0.35
N LEU A 175 -10.87 -11.01 0.27
CA LEU A 175 -11.57 -10.75 -1.00
C LEU A 175 -12.10 -9.31 -1.10
N LEU A 176 -12.72 -8.77 -0.04
CA LEU A 176 -13.36 -7.44 -0.10
C LEU A 176 -12.42 -6.27 0.16
N THR A 177 -11.33 -6.50 0.90
CA THR A 177 -10.39 -5.41 1.25
C THR A 177 -9.77 -4.76 0.00
N MET A 178 -9.47 -5.53 -1.05
CA MET A 178 -8.86 -5.00 -2.27
C MET A 178 -9.83 -4.16 -3.12
N PRO A 179 -11.08 -4.61 -3.38
CA PRO A 179 -12.12 -3.75 -3.95
C PRO A 179 -12.40 -2.48 -3.14
N LEU A 180 -12.51 -2.58 -1.81
CA LEU A 180 -12.74 -1.42 -0.94
C LEU A 180 -11.59 -0.41 -1.02
N LEU A 181 -10.35 -0.89 -1.07
CA LEU A 181 -9.17 -0.05 -1.28
C LEU A 181 -9.23 0.66 -2.64
N GLY A 182 -9.61 -0.07 -3.70
CA GLY A 182 -9.82 0.50 -5.04
C GLY A 182 -10.91 1.56 -5.06
N LEU A 183 -12.03 1.34 -4.37
CA LEU A 183 -13.11 2.32 -4.22
C LEU A 183 -12.65 3.57 -3.46
N MET A 184 -11.83 3.40 -2.41
CA MET A 184 -11.25 4.52 -1.67
C MET A 184 -10.36 5.39 -2.57
N PHE A 185 -9.49 4.77 -3.37
CA PHE A 185 -8.67 5.50 -4.35
C PHE A 185 -9.51 6.17 -5.44
N ALA A 186 -10.52 5.48 -5.97
CA ALA A 186 -11.41 6.05 -6.98
C ALA A 186 -12.21 7.24 -6.43
N GLY A 187 -12.71 7.12 -5.19
CA GLY A 187 -13.39 8.21 -4.49
C GLY A 187 -12.48 9.41 -4.29
N GLU A 188 -11.26 9.21 -3.81
CA GLU A 188 -10.27 10.27 -3.67
C GLU A 188 -9.98 10.94 -5.01
N TYR A 189 -9.79 10.17 -6.08
CA TYR A 189 -9.57 10.69 -7.42
C TYR A 189 -10.73 11.56 -7.91
N LEU A 190 -11.98 11.08 -7.76
CA LEU A 190 -13.16 11.83 -8.17
C LEU A 190 -13.32 13.13 -7.37
N VAL A 191 -13.10 13.10 -6.05
CA VAL A 191 -13.16 14.29 -5.20
C VAL A 191 -12.05 15.27 -5.58
N ARG A 192 -10.82 14.79 -5.81
CA ARG A 192 -9.71 15.61 -6.29
C ARG A 192 -10.08 16.35 -7.57
N HIS A 193 -10.70 15.66 -8.52
CA HIS A 193 -11.13 16.23 -9.79
C HIS A 193 -12.28 17.23 -9.68
N ARG A 194 -13.11 17.16 -8.64
CA ARG A 194 -14.19 18.14 -8.41
C ARG A 194 -13.74 19.35 -7.61
N VAL A 195 -12.92 19.14 -6.57
CA VAL A 195 -12.60 20.17 -5.58
C VAL A 195 -11.37 21.00 -5.97
N LEU A 196 -10.35 20.39 -6.57
CA LEU A 196 -9.13 21.12 -6.92
C LEU A 196 -9.21 21.75 -8.32
N PRO A 197 -8.81 23.02 -8.47
CA PRO A 197 -8.68 23.68 -9.78
C PRO A 197 -7.72 22.92 -10.70
N PRO A 198 -7.88 22.97 -12.03
CA PRO A 198 -6.99 22.29 -12.97
C PRO A 198 -5.50 22.60 -12.80
N ALA A 199 -5.15 23.82 -12.37
CA ALA A 199 -3.77 24.24 -12.09
C ALA A 199 -3.13 23.49 -10.90
N ASP A 200 -3.96 23.04 -9.95
CA ASP A 200 -3.54 22.33 -8.75
C ASP A 200 -3.67 20.80 -8.92
N ARG A 201 -4.13 20.32 -10.08
CA ARG A 201 -4.15 18.90 -10.42
C ARG A 201 -2.80 18.53 -10.97
N THR A 202 -2.08 17.64 -10.29
CA THR A 202 -0.84 17.04 -10.81
C THR A 202 -1.13 16.37 -12.17
N ARG A 203 -0.82 17.03 -13.28
CA ARG A 203 -0.78 16.41 -14.60
C ARG A 203 0.67 16.06 -14.89
N ILE A 204 0.92 14.77 -15.16
CA ILE A 204 2.21 14.25 -15.65
C ILE A 204 2.73 15.07 -16.85
N ALA A 205 1.81 15.65 -17.65
CA ALA A 205 2.13 16.51 -18.78
C ALA A 205 2.82 17.83 -18.40
N ASP A 206 2.49 18.40 -17.23
CA ASP A 206 3.03 19.70 -16.80
C ASP A 206 4.46 19.55 -16.27
N THR A 207 4.76 18.42 -15.62
CA THR A 207 6.13 18.03 -15.25
C THR A 207 7.03 17.85 -16.49
N ILE A 208 6.49 17.23 -17.55
CA ILE A 208 7.21 17.05 -18.82
C ILE A 208 7.42 18.38 -19.55
N ARG A 209 6.44 19.29 -19.49
CA ARG A 209 6.53 20.61 -20.11
C ARG A 209 7.56 21.51 -19.43
N GLY A 210 7.52 21.59 -18.09
CA GLY A 210 8.51 22.35 -17.31
C GLY A 210 9.94 21.83 -17.52
N TYR A 211 10.12 20.51 -17.66
CA TYR A 211 11.43 19.94 -17.97
C TYR A 211 11.93 20.26 -19.39
N ARG A 212 11.02 20.38 -20.37
CA ARG A 212 11.38 20.79 -21.74
C ARG A 212 11.75 22.27 -21.83
N GLU A 213 11.02 23.12 -21.12
CA GLU A 213 11.28 24.58 -21.08
C GLU A 213 12.58 24.90 -20.33
N ALA A 214 12.85 24.25 -19.19
CA ALA A 214 14.10 24.41 -18.45
C ALA A 214 15.34 23.87 -19.20
N ARG A 215 15.14 23.02 -20.22
CA ARG A 215 16.21 22.40 -21.02
C ARG A 215 16.42 23.08 -22.38
N GLN A 216 15.76 24.22 -22.66
CA GLN A 216 16.09 25.09 -23.80
C GLN A 216 16.99 26.26 -23.33
N PRO A 217 18.33 26.08 -23.27
CA PRO A 217 19.23 27.22 -23.14
C PRO A 217 19.32 27.93 -24.48
N GLY A 218 18.79 29.16 -24.59
CA GLY A 218 19.23 30.07 -25.65
C GLY A 218 18.23 31.00 -26.35
N SER A 219 17.21 31.57 -25.70
CA SER A 219 16.48 32.72 -26.30
C SER A 219 16.80 34.09 -25.67
N LEU A 220 17.77 34.18 -24.75
CA LEU A 220 18.20 35.45 -24.14
C LEU A 220 19.46 36.06 -24.80
N ALA A 221 19.85 35.59 -26.00
CA ALA A 221 21.08 36.03 -26.67
C ALA A 221 20.84 36.96 -27.88
N ASN A 222 19.64 37.47 -28.11
CA ASN A 222 19.34 38.28 -29.31
C ASN A 222 18.62 39.60 -29.01
N ASP A 223 19.06 40.33 -27.98
CA ASP A 223 18.67 41.73 -27.71
C ASP A 223 19.88 42.52 -27.15
N ARG A 224 20.97 42.62 -27.92
CA ARG A 224 22.00 43.67 -27.76
C ARG A 224 22.44 44.18 -29.12
#